data_AF-B5W9Z4-F1
#
_entry.id   AF-B5W9Z4-F1
#
_cell.length_a   1.000
_cell.length_b   1.000
_cell.length_c   1.000
_cell.angle_alpha   90.00
_cell.angle_beta   90.00
_cell.angle_gamma   90.00
#
_symmetry.space_group_name_H-M   'P 1'
#
loop_
_entity.id
_entity.type
_entity.pdbx_description
1 polymer ?
#
loop_
_entity_poly.entity_id
_entity_poly.type
_entity_poly.pdbx_seq_one_letter_code
_entity_poly.pdbx_strand_id
1 'polypeptide(L)'
;MSEIIQIPKSIWIITQDSPNPSTSPDTPTESQTHRVAVPAHKMQQNMSQFLLVIGDVFLQAEQQAFQMQQASGNSQKSPMQLDQVELSVRINGNGEVSLCSDNFDHGTIKLTFKRRKT
;
A
#
# COMPACT_ATOMS: atom_id res chain seq x y z
N MET A 1 -27.58 -17.27 -7.43
CA MET A 1 -26.48 -18.23 -7.20
C MET A 1 -25.21 -17.41 -7.13
N SER A 2 -24.55 -17.36 -5.99
CA SER A 2 -23.28 -16.64 -5.85
C SER A 2 -22.16 -17.55 -6.36
N GLU A 3 -21.36 -17.08 -7.33
CA GLU A 3 -20.17 -17.81 -7.75
C GLU A 3 -19.20 -17.92 -6.56
N ILE A 4 -18.78 -19.15 -6.24
CA ILE A 4 -17.75 -19.38 -5.23
C ILE A 4 -16.42 -19.06 -5.92
N ILE A 5 -15.88 -17.88 -5.66
CA ILE A 5 -14.55 -17.50 -6.11
C ILE A 5 -13.53 -18.39 -5.38
N GLN A 6 -12.92 -19.34 -6.10
CA GLN A 6 -11.83 -20.14 -5.55
C GLN A 6 -10.59 -19.26 -5.39
N ILE A 7 -10.16 -19.06 -4.15
CA ILE A 7 -8.93 -18.35 -3.83
C ILE A 7 -7.73 -19.26 -4.18
N PRO A 8 -6.74 -18.80 -4.95
CA PRO A 8 -5.57 -19.61 -5.28
C PRO A 8 -4.77 -19.93 -4.01
N LYS A 9 -4.02 -21.05 -4.01
CA LYS A 9 -3.15 -21.41 -2.87
C LYS A 9 -1.95 -20.45 -2.72
N SER A 10 -1.40 -19.99 -3.84
CA SER A 10 -0.24 -19.12 -3.90
C SER A 10 -0.41 -18.02 -4.94
N ILE A 11 0.19 -16.87 -4.68
CA ILE A 11 0.35 -15.73 -5.59
C ILE A 11 1.83 -15.61 -5.91
N TRP A 12 2.15 -15.38 -7.18
CA TRP A 12 3.53 -15.29 -7.65
C TRP A 12 3.95 -13.83 -7.78
N ILE A 13 5.04 -13.46 -7.10
CA ILE A 13 5.62 -12.12 -7.17
C ILE A 13 6.89 -12.20 -8.00
N ILE A 14 6.98 -11.36 -9.01
CA ILE A 14 8.16 -11.22 -9.85
C ILE A 14 9.02 -10.11 -9.25
N THR A 15 10.22 -10.45 -8.80
CA THR A 15 11.20 -9.51 -8.27
C THR A 15 12.35 -9.34 -9.28
N GLN A 16 12.85 -8.12 -9.42
CA GLN A 16 14.08 -7.84 -10.16
C GLN A 16 15.17 -7.52 -9.14
N ASP A 17 16.32 -8.17 -9.27
CA ASP A 17 17.51 -7.75 -8.53
C ASP A 17 17.98 -6.42 -9.12
N SER A 18 18.15 -5.41 -8.25
CA SER A 18 18.85 -4.19 -8.64
C SER A 18 20.31 -4.55 -8.96
N PRO A 19 20.88 -4.10 -10.09
CA PRO A 19 22.24 -4.44 -10.46
C PRO A 19 23.21 -4.03 -9.34
N ASN A 20 23.97 -5.00 -8.84
CA ASN A 20 24.98 -4.77 -7.82
C ASN A 20 26.10 -3.92 -8.46
N PRO A 21 26.52 -2.78 -7.88
CA PRO A 21 27.51 -1.88 -8.50
C PRO A 21 28.94 -2.45 -8.53
N SER A 22 29.14 -3.72 -8.17
CA SER A 22 30.47 -4.35 -8.01
C SER A 22 30.88 -5.28 -9.16
N THR A 23 30.19 -5.25 -10.30
CA THR A 23 30.53 -6.12 -11.44
C THR A 23 31.23 -5.29 -12.52
N SER A 24 32.43 -5.73 -12.93
CA SER A 24 33.31 -5.11 -13.92
C SER A 24 32.59 -4.74 -15.24
N PRO A 25 33.08 -3.75 -16.00
CA PRO A 25 32.31 -3.08 -17.07
C PRO A 25 31.93 -3.93 -18.29
N ASP A 26 32.45 -5.16 -18.44
CA ASP A 26 32.40 -5.91 -19.70
C ASP A 26 31.51 -7.16 -19.70
N THR A 27 30.58 -7.30 -18.74
CA THR A 27 29.62 -8.42 -18.75
C THR A 27 28.19 -7.91 -18.91
N PRO A 28 27.43 -8.33 -19.94
CA PRO A 28 26.01 -8.00 -20.02
C PRO A 28 25.33 -8.61 -18.80
N THR A 29 24.95 -7.76 -17.85
CA THR A 29 24.23 -8.20 -16.64
C THR A 29 22.79 -8.45 -17.06
N GLU A 30 22.49 -9.68 -17.48
CA GLU A 30 21.10 -10.12 -17.64
C GLU A 30 20.40 -9.94 -16.28
N SER A 31 19.39 -9.08 -16.26
CA SER A 31 18.56 -8.84 -15.08
C SER A 31 17.84 -10.13 -14.72
N GLN A 32 18.39 -10.90 -13.78
CA GLN A 32 17.76 -12.15 -13.35
C GLN A 32 16.42 -11.82 -12.69
N THR A 33 15.34 -12.22 -13.34
CA THR A 33 13.99 -12.05 -12.81
C THR A 33 13.65 -13.24 -11.95
N HIS A 34 13.47 -13.04 -10.65
CA HIS A 34 13.14 -14.11 -9.71
C HIS A 34 11.63 -14.19 -9.47
N ARG A 35 11.08 -15.40 -9.43
CA ARG A 35 9.66 -15.65 -9.13
C ARG A 35 9.54 -16.24 -7.72
N VAL A 36 8.87 -15.51 -6.83
CA VAL A 36 8.64 -15.96 -5.45
C VAL A 36 7.19 -16.36 -5.27
N ALA A 37 6.95 -17.58 -4.78
CA ALA A 37 5.62 -18.03 -4.40
C ALA A 37 5.28 -17.54 -2.99
N VAL A 38 4.26 -16.70 -2.89
CA VAL A 38 3.71 -16.24 -1.61
C VAL A 38 2.39 -16.96 -1.33
N PRO A 39 2.20 -17.59 -0.16
CA PRO A 39 0.92 -18.17 0.21
C PRO A 39 -0.20 -17.12 0.20
N ALA A 40 -1.30 -17.40 -0.49
CA ALA A 40 -2.36 -16.40 -0.70
C ALA A 40 -2.99 -15.93 0.63
N HIS A 41 -3.14 -16.84 1.60
CA HIS A 41 -3.65 -16.51 2.93
C HIS A 41 -2.76 -15.51 3.67
N LYS A 42 -1.43 -15.61 3.51
CA LYS A 42 -0.46 -14.69 4.13
C LYS A 42 -0.58 -13.30 3.50
N MET A 43 -0.65 -13.24 2.17
CA MET A 43 -0.84 -11.98 1.46
C MET A 43 -2.18 -11.33 1.83
N GLN A 44 -3.26 -12.11 1.93
CA GLN A 44 -4.57 -11.63 2.38
C GLN A 44 -4.50 -11.09 3.80
N GLN A 45 -3.91 -11.83 4.74
CA GLN A 45 -3.74 -11.40 6.12
C GLN A 45 -2.96 -10.08 6.22
N ASN A 46 -1.82 -9.98 5.54
CA ASN A 46 -0.97 -8.79 5.57
C ASN A 46 -1.68 -7.58 4.97
N MET A 47 -2.38 -7.76 3.84
CA MET A 47 -3.18 -6.69 3.24
C MET A 47 -4.34 -6.26 4.12
N SER A 48 -5.05 -7.20 4.78
CA SER A 48 -6.12 -6.86 5.71
C SER A 48 -5.59 -6.07 6.91
N GLN A 49 -4.48 -6.49 7.51
CA GLN A 49 -3.85 -5.76 8.61
C GLN A 49 -3.41 -4.36 8.19
N PHE A 50 -2.79 -4.23 7.01
CA PHE A 50 -2.43 -2.92 6.46
C PHE A 50 -3.65 -2.00 6.29
N LEU A 51 -4.74 -2.50 5.71
CA LEU A 51 -5.96 -1.73 5.51
C LEU A 51 -6.62 -1.29 6.82
N LEU A 52 -6.56 -2.13 7.86
CA LEU A 52 -7.04 -1.77 9.20
C LEU A 52 -6.24 -0.60 9.78
N VAL A 53 -4.91 -0.67 9.74
CA VAL A 53 -4.03 0.40 10.22
C VAL A 53 -4.31 1.72 9.49
N ILE A 54 -4.44 1.67 8.16
CA ILE A 54 -4.78 2.86 7.38
C ILE A 54 -6.15 3.41 7.78
N GLY A 55 -7.16 2.55 7.92
CA GLY A 55 -8.50 2.94 8.38
C GLY A 55 -8.48 3.64 9.75
N ASP A 56 -7.69 3.15 10.69
CA ASP A 56 -7.54 3.76 12.02
C ASP A 56 -6.89 5.14 11.95
N VAL A 57 -5.87 5.33 11.10
CA VAL A 57 -5.24 6.64 10.86
C VAL A 57 -6.26 7.65 10.34
N PHE A 58 -7.12 7.25 9.41
CA PHE A 58 -8.20 8.11 8.91
C PHE A 58 -9.18 8.51 10.01
N LEU A 59 -9.63 7.54 10.80
CA LEU A 59 -10.58 7.78 11.88
C LEU A 59 -9.99 8.73 12.94
N GLN A 60 -8.72 8.57 13.30
CA GLN A 60 -8.03 9.44 14.24
C GLN A 60 -7.87 10.87 13.69
N ALA A 61 -7.50 11.02 12.42
CA ALA A 61 -7.37 12.34 11.79
C ALA A 61 -8.71 13.11 11.79
N GLU A 62 -9.83 12.42 11.52
CA GLU A 62 -11.17 13.02 11.59
C GLU A 62 -11.54 13.44 13.02
N GLN A 63 -11.29 12.58 14.01
CA GLN A 63 -11.57 12.89 15.41
C GLN A 63 -10.75 14.08 15.90
N GLN A 64 -9.47 14.18 15.51
CA GLN A 64 -8.62 15.32 15.85
C GLN A 64 -9.14 16.62 15.19
N ALA A 65 -9.52 16.56 13.92
CA ALA A 65 -10.11 17.70 13.22
C ALA A 65 -11.38 18.20 13.91
N PHE A 66 -12.23 17.29 14.42
CA PHE A 66 -13.44 17.61 15.17
C PHE A 66 -13.13 18.22 16.56
N GLN A 67 -12.16 17.66 17.29
CA GLN A 67 -11.76 18.19 18.61
C GLN A 67 -11.15 19.59 18.52
N MET A 68 -10.30 19.85 17.52
CA MET A 68 -9.71 21.18 17.30
C MET A 68 -10.77 22.24 16.99
N GLN A 69 -11.89 21.86 16.36
CA GLN A 69 -13.02 22.77 16.11
C GLN A 69 -13.75 23.15 17.40
N GLN A 70 -13.97 22.20 18.32
CA GLN A 70 -14.62 22.48 19.60
C GLN A 70 -13.76 23.38 20.51
N ALA A 71 -12.43 23.27 20.40
CA ALA A 71 -11.50 24.08 21.20
C ALA A 71 -11.30 25.51 20.67
N SER A 72 -11.50 25.75 19.36
CA SER A 72 -11.34 27.06 18.74
C SER A 72 -12.68 27.81 18.72
N GLY A 73 -13.02 28.48 19.82
CA GLY A 73 -14.27 29.23 20.00
C GLY A 73 -14.50 30.45 19.09
N ASN A 74 -13.85 30.53 17.92
CA ASN A 74 -14.09 31.55 16.91
C ASN A 74 -14.08 30.95 15.49
N SER A 75 -15.04 31.44 14.71
CA SER A 75 -15.50 30.99 13.41
C SER A 75 -14.43 30.70 12.33
N GLN A 76 -14.82 29.81 11.41
CA GLN A 76 -14.45 29.86 9.99
C GLN A 76 -13.08 29.32 9.59
N LYS A 77 -12.66 28.17 10.12
CA LYS A 77 -11.79 27.27 9.35
C LYS A 77 -12.65 26.10 8.91
N SER A 78 -12.87 25.98 7.60
CA SER A 78 -13.51 24.79 7.02
C SER A 78 -12.83 23.57 7.62
N PRO A 79 -13.59 22.56 8.11
CA PRO A 79 -12.99 21.35 8.64
C PRO A 79 -11.96 20.87 7.62
N MET A 80 -10.74 20.59 8.04
CA MET A 80 -9.82 19.90 7.16
C MET A 80 -10.44 18.52 6.91
N GLN A 81 -11.17 18.39 5.82
CA GLN A 81 -11.83 17.15 5.43
C GLN A 81 -10.87 16.42 4.51
N LEU A 82 -10.35 15.30 5.02
CA LEU A 82 -9.53 14.40 4.23
C LEU A 82 -10.46 13.61 3.29
N ASP A 83 -10.60 14.06 2.05
CA ASP A 83 -11.48 13.41 1.06
C ASP A 83 -10.83 12.19 0.41
N GLN A 84 -9.52 12.25 0.20
CA GLN A 84 -8.77 11.24 -0.51
C GLN A 84 -7.34 11.13 0.02
N VAL A 85 -6.84 9.90 0.20
CA VAL A 85 -5.40 9.62 0.30
C VAL A 85 -5.02 8.64 -0.80
N GLU A 86 -3.89 8.92 -1.43
CA GLU A 86 -3.27 8.03 -2.39
C GLU A 86 -2.00 7.46 -1.76
N LEU A 87 -1.93 6.14 -1.68
CA LEU A 87 -0.75 5.43 -1.19
C LEU A 87 -0.21 4.54 -2.30
N SER A 88 1.10 4.60 -2.50
CA SER A 88 1.82 3.64 -3.32
C SER A 88 2.40 2.58 -2.38
N VAL A 89 2.03 1.31 -2.60
CA VAL A 89 2.57 0.20 -1.83
C VAL A 89 3.27 -0.81 -2.72
N ARG A 90 4.26 -1.51 -2.20
CA ARG A 90 4.90 -2.66 -2.84
C ARG A 90 4.71 -3.90 -1.98
N ILE A 91 4.59 -5.06 -2.63
CA ILE A 91 4.60 -6.36 -1.97
C ILE A 91 5.91 -7.07 -2.35
N ASN A 92 6.69 -7.47 -1.35
CA ASN A 92 7.97 -8.16 -1.59
C ASN A 92 7.78 -9.69 -1.71
N GLY A 93 8.86 -10.41 -2.01
CA GLY A 93 8.85 -11.88 -2.11
C GLY A 93 8.40 -12.62 -0.84
N ASN A 94 8.40 -11.96 0.31
CA ASN A 94 7.90 -12.54 1.57
C ASN A 94 6.40 -12.31 1.77
N GLY A 95 5.73 -11.57 0.88
CA GLY A 95 4.34 -11.17 1.00
C GLY A 95 4.12 -9.97 1.93
N GLU A 96 5.17 -9.26 2.31
CA GLU A 96 5.08 -8.09 3.19
C GLU A 96 4.70 -6.85 2.38
N VAL A 97 3.91 -5.96 3.00
CA VAL A 97 3.44 -4.72 2.38
C VAL A 97 4.32 -3.56 2.86
N SER A 98 4.89 -2.79 1.93
CA SER A 98 5.72 -1.62 2.23
C SER A 98 5.14 -0.37 1.57
N LEU A 99 5.17 0.76 2.27
CA LEU A 99 4.89 2.08 1.67
C LEU A 99 6.07 2.52 0.82
N CYS A 100 5.77 3.03 -0.36
CA CYS A 100 6.76 3.58 -1.28
C CYS A 100 6.77 5.10 -1.15
N SER A 101 7.97 5.69 -1.01
CA SER A 101 8.18 7.12 -1.21
C SER A 101 8.11 7.47 -2.69
N ASP A 102 8.20 8.75 -3.00
CA ASP A 102 8.33 9.23 -4.37
C ASP A 102 9.53 8.55 -5.06
N ASN A 103 9.40 8.27 -6.37
CA ASN A 103 10.38 7.56 -7.24
C ASN A 103 10.39 6.02 -7.13
N PHE A 104 9.20 5.39 -7.13
CA PHE A 104 9.10 3.94 -7.39
C PHE A 104 8.49 3.67 -8.76
N ASP A 105 9.35 3.21 -9.66
CA ASP A 105 9.10 3.19 -11.10
C ASP A 105 8.29 1.95 -11.52
N HIS A 106 8.35 0.89 -10.71
CA HIS A 106 7.79 -0.43 -11.05
C HIS A 106 7.26 -1.21 -9.83
N GLY A 107 6.20 -2.00 -10.07
CA GLY A 107 5.68 -2.98 -9.12
C GLY A 107 4.95 -2.40 -7.91
N THR A 108 4.42 -1.18 -8.03
CA THR A 108 3.61 -0.54 -7.00
C THR A 108 2.11 -0.74 -7.27
N ILE A 109 1.36 -0.89 -6.20
CA ILE A 109 -0.09 -0.88 -6.19
C ILE A 109 -0.50 0.49 -5.69
N LYS A 110 -1.26 1.23 -6.51
CA LYS A 110 -1.86 2.49 -6.09
C LYS A 110 -3.18 2.20 -5.39
N LEU A 111 -3.24 2.53 -4.10
CA LEU A 111 -4.46 2.43 -3.30
C LEU A 111 -5.04 3.83 -3.12
N THR A 112 -6.27 4.02 -3.59
CA THR A 112 -7.00 5.27 -3.43
C THR A 112 -8.14 5.04 -2.46
N PHE A 113 -8.03 5.66 -1.29
CA PHE A 113 -9.07 5.64 -0.28
C PHE A 113 -9.90 6.90 -0.44
N LYS A 114 -11.20 6.74 -0.71
CA LYS A 114 -12.14 7.85 -0.83
C LYS A 114 -13.19 7.73 0.24
N ARG A 115 -13.59 8.86 0.84
CA ARG A 115 -14.76 8.89 1.70
C ARG A 115 -16.01 8.54 0.89
N ARG A 116 -16.95 7.82 1.50
CA ARG A 116 -18.27 7.58 0.91
C ARG A 116 -18.99 8.92 0.79
N LYS A 117 -19.42 9.28 -0.42
CA LYS A 117 -20.35 10.41 -0.59
C LYS A 117 -21.68 10.03 0.05
N THR A 118 -22.02 10.70 1.15
CA THR A 118 -23.36 10.71 1.71
C THR A 118 -24.27 11.60 0.90
#